data_AF-A0A413HAJ4-F1
#
_entry.id   AF-A0A413HAJ4-F1
#
_cell.length_a   1.000
_cell.length_b   1.000
_cell.length_c   1.000
_cell.angle_alpha   90.00
_cell.angle_beta   90.00
_cell.angle_gamma   90.00
#
_symmetry.space_group_name_H-M   'P 1'
#
loop_
_entity.id
_entity.type
_entity.pdbx_description
1 polymer ?
#
loop_
_entity_poly.entity_id
_entity_poly.type
_entity_poly.pdbx_seq_one_letter_code
_entity_poly.pdbx_strand_id
1 'polypeptide(L)'
;MGVILGEQTIGKKAVTATKWSLLTQIASKIIQPITTLVLAHILTPDLFGVIALVTMVTSFANMFSDAGFQKYLVQHEFKTDADLHDYANVAFWTNLAVSFLLWFLIGLFRDGLAALLGDTTIGWAITVASSVLPLTAAISVQTALYQRALSFKVLFSSRFGSSLLTLVVAVPLALAGFGYWSMIVATIASNALLAVWLTIESNWKPTFSYSFRYLKRMFSFSAWTLLEAFTIWLAGWAGSFILGNVLDAYYLGLYRTTVSLVSAATGLISSAVTPVIFATLSRMQGDRAQFDRAYFKMQSYLAMFVVPIAFALFVFRESIVLVFLGDQWVEASTFLGLYGMESAFSVVIGYMASEAYRSLGKPRLSVAVQLAYLAATVPCMFFSAKAGFDVFSIALPLVTLFSYSGSHLIACKTRLSLSITETFKVLLPYLVICVLDSFVCNLLVVLIPFIPAHFLVIPLYCLLYLALLVSRREQRDTLIDVANRFGLARFLPHFLLK
;
A
#
# COMPACT_ATOMS: atom_id res chain seq x y z
N MET A 1 29.79 15.64 -17.69
CA MET A 1 30.99 15.38 -16.86
C MET A 1 30.79 13.99 -16.27
N GLY A 2 31.34 12.97 -16.94
CA GLY A 2 31.14 11.57 -16.55
C GLY A 2 31.87 11.28 -15.25
N VAL A 3 31.15 11.28 -14.13
CA VAL A 3 31.74 10.88 -12.86
C VAL A 3 31.73 9.37 -12.82
N ILE A 4 32.87 8.76 -13.19
CA ILE A 4 33.25 7.45 -12.66
C ILE A 4 33.41 7.68 -11.16
N LEU A 5 32.30 7.55 -10.43
CA LEU A 5 32.29 7.65 -8.98
C LEU A 5 33.13 6.46 -8.49
N GLY A 6 34.31 6.72 -7.93
CA GLY A 6 35.09 5.66 -7.29
C GLY A 6 34.22 4.90 -6.28
N GLU A 7 34.40 3.59 -6.14
CA GLU A 7 33.54 2.69 -5.35
C GLU A 7 33.21 3.23 -3.95
N GLN A 8 34.15 3.93 -3.30
CA GLN A 8 33.94 4.58 -1.99
C GLN A 8 32.90 5.73 -2.02
N THR A 9 32.82 6.48 -3.12
CA THR A 9 31.86 7.58 -3.30
C THR A 9 30.46 7.04 -3.63
N ILE A 10 30.39 5.95 -4.38
CA ILE A 10 29.14 5.20 -4.62
C ILE A 10 28.61 4.65 -3.29
N GLY A 11 29.47 4.06 -2.46
CA GLY A 11 29.10 3.55 -1.14
C GLY A 11 28.50 4.62 -0.22
N LYS A 12 29.14 5.79 -0.07
CA LYS A 12 28.62 6.90 0.76
C LYS A 12 27.30 7.49 0.20
N LYS A 13 27.18 7.63 -1.12
CA LYS A 13 25.94 8.07 -1.77
C LYS A 13 24.82 7.04 -1.60
N ALA A 14 25.11 5.75 -1.72
CA ALA A 14 24.14 4.68 -1.55
C ALA A 14 23.59 4.61 -0.11
N VAL A 15 24.44 4.77 0.92
CA VAL A 15 23.99 4.81 2.32
C VAL A 15 23.08 6.01 2.58
N THR A 16 23.48 7.19 2.09
CA THR A 16 22.68 8.42 2.24
C THR A 16 21.35 8.30 1.50
N ALA A 17 21.37 7.78 0.26
CA ALA A 17 20.19 7.50 -0.55
C ALA A 17 19.22 6.54 0.16
N THR A 18 19.75 5.46 0.74
CA THR A 18 18.96 4.47 1.49
C THR A 18 18.27 5.12 2.68
N LYS A 19 18.98 5.95 3.46
CA LYS A 19 18.39 6.69 4.59
C LYS A 19 17.21 7.56 4.15
N TRP A 20 17.38 8.38 3.11
CA TRP A 20 16.31 9.26 2.63
C TRP A 20 15.14 8.50 2.00
N SER A 21 15.42 7.38 1.32
CA SER A 21 14.39 6.50 0.79
C SER A 21 13.54 5.89 1.93
N LEU A 22 14.18 5.38 2.99
CA LEU A 22 13.49 4.87 4.18
C LEU A 22 12.64 5.95 4.86
N LEU A 23 13.20 7.15 5.07
CA LEU A 23 12.45 8.27 5.63
C LEU A 23 11.24 8.65 4.78
N THR A 24 11.37 8.59 3.45
CA THR A 24 10.24 8.85 2.53
C THR A 24 9.14 7.82 2.70
N GLN A 25 9.49 6.53 2.79
CA GLN A 25 8.51 5.46 3.00
C GLN A 25 7.79 5.64 4.34
N ILE A 26 8.54 5.86 5.43
CA ILE A 26 7.98 6.07 6.77
C ILE A 26 7.05 7.30 6.77
N ALA A 27 7.51 8.43 6.23
CA ALA A 27 6.70 9.65 6.17
C ALA A 27 5.40 9.43 5.38
N SER A 28 5.48 8.79 4.20
CA SER A 28 4.29 8.50 3.39
C SER A 28 3.28 7.59 4.10
N LYS A 29 3.77 6.62 4.90
CA LYS A 29 2.95 5.68 5.66
C LYS A 29 2.35 6.27 6.94
N ILE A 30 2.77 7.46 7.36
CA ILE A 30 2.26 8.15 8.56
C ILE A 30 1.39 9.35 8.17
N ILE A 31 1.87 10.21 7.27
CA ILE A 31 1.20 11.47 6.93
C ILE A 31 -0.16 11.23 6.25
N GLN A 32 -0.23 10.27 5.32
CA GLN A 32 -1.47 10.00 4.60
C GLN A 32 -2.55 9.45 5.53
N PRO A 33 -2.29 8.43 6.39
CA PRO A 33 -3.26 8.02 7.39
C PRO A 33 -3.68 9.16 8.33
N ILE A 34 -2.74 9.98 8.84
CA ILE A 34 -3.10 11.12 9.69
C ILE A 34 -4.06 12.07 8.95
N THR A 35 -3.81 12.36 7.68
CA THR A 35 -4.69 13.20 6.87
C THR A 35 -6.08 12.59 6.72
N THR A 36 -6.15 11.28 6.44
CA THR A 36 -7.42 10.54 6.39
C THR A 36 -8.16 10.57 7.72
N LEU A 37 -7.47 10.36 8.86
CA LEU A 37 -8.08 10.36 10.19
C LEU A 37 -8.64 11.72 10.57
N VAL A 38 -7.89 12.81 10.30
CA VAL A 38 -8.37 14.17 10.55
C VAL A 38 -9.60 14.47 9.69
N LEU A 39 -9.57 14.10 8.41
CA LEU A 39 -10.70 14.34 7.52
C LEU A 39 -11.90 13.42 7.80
N ALA A 40 -11.69 12.21 8.30
CA ALA A 40 -12.77 11.29 8.69
C ALA A 40 -13.64 11.84 9.83
N HIS A 41 -13.08 12.71 10.69
CA HIS A 41 -13.85 13.41 11.72
C HIS A 41 -14.66 14.60 11.19
N ILE A 42 -14.35 15.10 9.98
CA ILE A 42 -14.98 16.29 9.40
C ILE A 42 -15.95 15.91 8.28
N LEU A 43 -15.59 14.92 7.47
CA LEU A 43 -16.33 14.47 6.31
C LEU A 43 -17.05 13.16 6.62
N THR A 44 -18.27 13.05 6.11
CA THR A 44 -19.11 11.86 6.23
C THR A 44 -18.62 10.71 5.33
N PRO A 45 -19.01 9.45 5.60
CA PRO A 45 -18.58 8.32 4.78
C PRO A 45 -18.98 8.41 3.31
N ASP A 46 -20.14 8.98 2.98
CA ASP A 46 -20.58 9.19 1.59
C ASP A 46 -19.62 10.07 0.79
N LEU A 47 -19.10 11.15 1.40
CA LEU A 47 -18.11 12.02 0.77
C LEU A 47 -16.79 11.27 0.53
N PHE A 48 -16.38 10.38 1.44
CA PHE A 48 -15.24 9.49 1.22
C PHE A 48 -15.51 8.46 0.11
N GLY A 49 -16.76 8.03 -0.04
CA GLY A 49 -17.21 7.23 -1.18
C GLY A 49 -16.99 7.94 -2.51
N VAL A 50 -17.43 9.19 -2.61
CA VAL A 50 -17.20 10.02 -3.81
C VAL A 50 -15.71 10.19 -4.08
N ILE A 51 -14.91 10.50 -3.05
CA ILE A 51 -13.44 10.59 -3.17
C ILE A 51 -12.86 9.28 -3.69
N ALA A 52 -13.35 8.13 -3.22
CA ALA A 52 -12.91 6.82 -3.69
C ALA A 52 -13.27 6.57 -5.17
N LEU A 53 -14.48 6.91 -5.61
CA LEU A 53 -14.88 6.79 -7.03
C LEU A 53 -14.02 7.66 -7.93
N VAL A 54 -13.79 8.92 -7.54
CA VAL A 54 -12.93 9.85 -8.27
C VAL A 54 -11.49 9.35 -8.31
N THR A 55 -10.97 8.85 -7.18
CA THR A 55 -9.63 8.25 -7.09
C THR A 55 -9.50 7.00 -7.97
N MET A 56 -10.56 6.20 -8.08
CA MET A 56 -10.59 5.01 -8.94
C MET A 56 -10.40 5.40 -10.41
N VAL A 57 -11.19 6.36 -10.91
CA VAL A 57 -11.10 6.82 -12.30
C VAL A 57 -9.75 7.47 -12.60
N THR A 58 -9.31 8.37 -11.71
CA THR A 58 -8.03 9.07 -11.88
C THR A 58 -6.84 8.10 -11.82
N SER A 59 -6.85 7.13 -10.91
CA SER A 59 -5.79 6.11 -10.82
C SER A 59 -5.76 5.19 -12.05
N PHE A 60 -6.91 4.82 -12.60
CA PHE A 60 -7.01 4.05 -13.84
C PHE A 60 -6.36 4.80 -15.01
N ALA A 61 -6.76 6.06 -15.21
CA ALA A 61 -6.22 6.90 -16.27
C ALA A 61 -4.70 7.14 -16.08
N ASN A 62 -4.26 7.31 -14.83
CA ASN A 62 -2.86 7.57 -14.52
C ASN A 62 -1.93 6.41 -14.93
N MET A 63 -2.44 5.17 -14.98
CA MET A 63 -1.66 4.01 -15.42
C MET A 63 -1.26 4.09 -16.89
N PHE A 64 -2.12 4.66 -17.72
CA PHE A 64 -1.83 4.88 -19.15
C PHE A 64 -0.90 6.08 -19.36
N SER A 65 -1.04 7.14 -18.55
CA SER A 65 -0.13 8.29 -18.63
C SER A 65 1.25 8.03 -18.06
N ASP A 66 1.38 7.10 -17.10
CA ASP A 66 2.67 6.68 -16.55
C ASP A 66 3.02 5.27 -17.06
N ALA A 67 3.08 5.13 -18.39
CA ALA A 67 3.21 3.88 -19.13
C ALA A 67 4.54 3.14 -18.90
N GLY A 68 5.09 3.06 -17.69
CA GLY A 68 6.34 2.36 -17.36
C GLY A 68 7.60 3.07 -17.86
N PHE A 69 7.49 4.22 -18.51
CA PHE A 69 8.65 4.99 -19.00
C PHE A 69 9.57 5.44 -17.87
N GLN A 70 9.04 5.76 -16.69
CA GLN A 70 9.85 6.03 -15.50
C GLN A 70 10.77 4.84 -15.17
N LYS A 71 10.25 3.60 -15.16
CA LYS A 71 11.06 2.41 -14.88
C LYS A 71 12.15 2.20 -15.93
N TYR A 72 11.83 2.45 -17.21
CA TYR A 72 12.81 2.39 -18.29
C TYR A 72 13.95 3.40 -18.09
N LEU A 73 13.63 4.67 -17.79
CA LEU A 73 14.64 5.73 -17.55
C LEU A 73 15.55 5.42 -16.36
N VAL A 74 15.02 4.73 -15.34
CA VAL A 74 15.83 4.30 -14.18
C VAL A 74 16.74 3.12 -14.54
N GLN A 75 16.24 2.12 -15.27
CA GLN A 75 16.93 0.84 -15.49
C GLN A 75 17.83 0.81 -16.73
N HIS A 76 17.51 1.56 -17.78
CA HIS A 76 18.22 1.47 -19.05
C HIS A 76 19.62 2.10 -18.96
N GLU A 77 20.61 1.48 -19.60
CA GLU A 77 21.95 2.04 -19.73
C GLU A 77 22.00 2.95 -20.97
N PHE A 78 22.15 4.26 -20.75
CA PHE A 78 22.25 5.25 -21.82
C PHE A 78 23.71 5.46 -22.21
N LYS A 79 23.95 5.76 -23.49
CA LYS A 79 25.31 5.96 -24.00
C LYS A 79 25.93 7.25 -23.50
N THR A 80 25.11 8.29 -23.33
CA THR A 80 25.50 9.63 -22.90
C THR A 80 24.38 10.29 -22.10
N ASP A 81 24.70 11.36 -21.37
CA ASP A 81 23.68 12.19 -20.68
C ASP A 81 22.71 12.83 -21.70
N ALA A 82 23.18 13.18 -22.89
CA ALA A 82 22.35 13.70 -23.96
C ALA A 82 21.33 12.65 -24.46
N ASP A 83 21.76 11.40 -24.61
CA ASP A 83 20.87 10.28 -24.97
C ASP A 83 19.80 10.11 -23.88
N LEU A 84 20.17 10.09 -22.59
CA LEU A 84 19.20 10.07 -21.48
C LEU A 84 18.18 11.22 -21.57
N HIS A 85 18.64 12.45 -21.86
CA HIS A 85 17.77 13.61 -21.97
C HIS A 85 16.79 13.50 -23.15
N ASP A 86 17.21 12.93 -24.28
CA ASP A 86 16.33 12.68 -25.42
C ASP A 86 15.25 11.63 -25.09
N TYR A 87 15.60 10.54 -24.41
CA TYR A 87 14.60 9.58 -23.93
C TYR A 87 13.67 10.21 -22.89
N ALA A 88 14.18 11.07 -22.00
CA ALA A 88 13.37 11.78 -21.03
C ALA A 88 12.41 12.78 -21.70
N ASN A 89 12.83 13.49 -22.75
CA ASN A 89 11.97 14.36 -23.55
C ASN A 89 10.84 13.56 -24.23
N VAL A 90 11.18 12.45 -24.88
CA VAL A 90 10.19 11.57 -25.54
C VAL A 90 9.20 11.01 -24.53
N ALA A 91 9.66 10.56 -23.36
CA ALA A 91 8.82 10.09 -22.28
C ALA A 91 7.88 11.19 -21.77
N PHE A 92 8.41 12.39 -21.50
CA PHE A 92 7.66 13.52 -20.98
C PHE A 92 6.56 13.95 -21.95
N TRP A 93 6.90 14.20 -23.22
CA TRP A 93 5.92 14.65 -24.21
C TRP A 93 4.87 13.59 -24.51
N THR A 94 5.25 12.31 -24.52
CA THR A 94 4.27 11.21 -24.69
C THR A 94 3.33 11.13 -23.50
N ASN A 95 3.86 11.11 -22.26
CA ASN A 95 3.04 11.07 -21.05
C ASN A 95 2.11 12.28 -20.98
N LEU A 96 2.62 13.48 -21.27
CA LEU A 96 1.85 14.72 -21.24
C LEU A 96 0.73 14.70 -22.29
N ALA A 97 1.01 14.28 -23.53
CA ALA A 97 0.01 14.17 -24.59
C ALA A 97 -1.08 13.15 -24.24
N VAL A 98 -0.69 11.97 -23.71
CA VAL A 98 -1.65 10.94 -23.25
C VAL A 98 -2.47 11.46 -22.07
N SER A 99 -1.86 12.14 -21.10
CA SER A 99 -2.57 12.73 -19.96
C SER A 99 -3.61 13.77 -20.38
N PHE A 100 -3.27 14.68 -21.29
CA PHE A 100 -4.23 15.67 -21.80
C PHE A 100 -5.35 15.00 -22.60
N LEU A 101 -5.03 14.00 -23.44
CA LEU A 101 -6.02 13.23 -24.18
C LEU A 101 -7.00 12.54 -23.21
N LEU A 102 -6.49 11.83 -22.20
CA LEU A 102 -7.32 11.15 -21.21
C LEU A 102 -8.15 12.12 -20.39
N TRP A 103 -7.57 13.23 -19.94
CA TRP A 103 -8.31 14.26 -19.21
C TRP A 103 -9.45 14.85 -20.05
N PHE A 104 -9.19 15.13 -21.34
CA PHE A 104 -10.21 15.59 -22.28
C PHE A 104 -11.31 14.54 -22.49
N LEU A 105 -10.95 13.27 -22.73
CA LEU A 105 -11.91 12.18 -22.90
C LEU A 105 -12.76 11.97 -21.64
N ILE A 106 -12.16 12.04 -20.45
CA ILE A 106 -12.88 11.97 -19.18
C ILE A 106 -13.87 13.12 -19.07
N GLY A 107 -13.47 14.35 -19.41
CA GLY A 107 -14.37 15.51 -19.41
C GLY A 107 -15.52 15.37 -20.42
N LEU A 108 -15.24 14.83 -21.61
CA LEU A 108 -16.23 14.60 -22.65
C LEU A 108 -17.25 13.52 -22.27
N PHE A 109 -16.81 12.44 -21.64
CA PHE A 109 -17.65 11.29 -21.26
C PHE A 109 -18.06 11.29 -19.78
N ARG A 110 -17.90 12.43 -19.08
CA ARG A 110 -18.05 12.50 -17.62
C ARG A 110 -19.41 12.02 -17.11
N ASP A 111 -20.49 12.32 -17.81
CA ASP A 111 -21.86 11.98 -17.37
C ASP A 111 -22.10 10.48 -17.52
N GLY A 112 -21.57 9.87 -18.59
CA GLY A 112 -21.59 8.42 -18.78
C GLY A 112 -20.70 7.68 -17.77
N LEU A 113 -19.54 8.26 -17.43
CA LEU A 113 -18.68 7.73 -16.37
C LEU A 113 -19.36 7.83 -14.99
N ALA A 114 -19.99 8.97 -14.68
CA ALA A 114 -20.74 9.17 -13.45
C ALA A 114 -21.89 8.14 -13.32
N ALA A 115 -22.67 7.96 -14.38
CA ALA A 115 -23.72 6.94 -14.43
C ALA A 115 -23.19 5.51 -14.25
N LEU A 116 -22.04 5.18 -14.86
CA LEU A 116 -21.37 3.87 -14.72
C LEU A 116 -20.86 3.62 -13.29
N LEU A 117 -20.66 4.67 -12.50
CA LEU A 117 -20.16 4.59 -11.13
C LEU A 117 -21.29 4.58 -10.08
N GLY A 118 -22.54 4.68 -10.51
CA GLY A 118 -23.71 4.69 -9.64
C GLY A 118 -24.10 6.08 -9.09
N ASP A 119 -23.35 7.13 -9.42
CA ASP A 119 -23.62 8.50 -8.96
C ASP A 119 -23.53 9.48 -10.13
N THR A 120 -24.66 10.03 -10.57
CA THR A 120 -24.71 10.95 -11.72
C THR A 120 -24.21 12.37 -11.40
N THR A 121 -24.02 12.70 -10.12
CA THR A 121 -23.66 14.06 -9.68
C THR A 121 -22.16 14.34 -9.75
N ILE A 122 -21.32 13.30 -9.84
CA ILE A 122 -19.87 13.41 -9.70
C ILE A 122 -19.12 13.67 -11.01
N GLY A 123 -19.80 13.83 -12.16
CA GLY A 123 -19.15 14.02 -13.46
C GLY A 123 -18.14 15.17 -13.48
N TRP A 124 -18.49 16.31 -12.89
CA TRP A 124 -17.55 17.44 -12.76
C TRP A 124 -16.42 17.17 -11.77
N ALA A 125 -16.70 16.48 -10.66
CA ALA A 125 -15.69 16.09 -9.68
C ALA A 125 -14.61 15.19 -10.31
N ILE A 126 -15.03 14.20 -11.11
CA ILE A 126 -14.13 13.32 -11.87
C ILE A 126 -13.30 14.16 -12.85
N THR A 127 -13.94 15.03 -13.63
CA THR A 127 -13.26 15.86 -14.64
C THR A 127 -12.19 16.76 -14.02
N VAL A 128 -12.53 17.46 -12.93
CA VAL A 128 -11.60 18.38 -12.25
C VAL A 128 -10.48 17.59 -11.58
N ALA A 129 -10.77 16.50 -10.89
CA ALA A 129 -9.73 15.66 -10.27
C ALA A 129 -8.77 15.05 -11.31
N SER A 130 -9.26 14.72 -12.50
CA SER A 130 -8.43 14.24 -13.62
C SER A 130 -7.46 15.28 -14.16
N SER A 131 -7.55 16.57 -13.77
CA SER A 131 -6.51 17.56 -14.07
C SER A 131 -5.17 17.26 -13.37
N VAL A 132 -5.14 16.27 -12.47
CA VAL A 132 -3.90 15.73 -11.90
C VAL A 132 -3.08 14.96 -12.94
N LEU A 133 -3.70 14.40 -14.00
CA LEU A 133 -2.99 13.57 -14.98
C LEU A 133 -1.83 14.30 -15.71
N PRO A 134 -2.00 15.57 -16.19
CA PRO A 134 -0.87 16.30 -16.75
C PRO A 134 0.23 16.61 -15.72
N LEU A 135 -0.15 16.82 -14.44
CA LEU A 135 0.82 17.07 -13.36
C LEU A 135 1.62 15.80 -13.05
N THR A 136 0.98 14.63 -13.01
CA THR A 136 1.67 13.35 -12.77
C THR A 136 2.64 13.01 -13.91
N ALA A 137 2.30 13.33 -15.16
CA ALA A 137 3.22 13.19 -16.29
C ALA A 137 4.50 14.03 -16.11
N ALA A 138 4.39 15.25 -15.56
CA ALA A 138 5.55 16.07 -15.24
C ALA A 138 6.36 15.53 -14.05
N ILE A 139 5.67 15.01 -13.03
CA ILE A 139 6.29 14.42 -11.84
C ILE A 139 7.05 13.12 -12.17
N SER A 140 6.50 12.26 -13.03
CA SER A 140 7.01 10.89 -13.22
C SER A 140 8.41 10.87 -13.84
N VAL A 141 8.64 11.65 -14.89
CA VAL A 141 9.96 11.75 -15.56
C VAL A 141 11.00 12.36 -14.62
N GLN A 142 10.66 13.44 -13.91
CA GLN A 142 11.60 14.05 -12.95
C GLN A 142 11.94 13.09 -11.81
N THR A 143 10.94 12.38 -11.28
CA THR A 143 11.15 11.35 -10.26
C THR A 143 12.09 10.26 -10.76
N ALA A 144 11.93 9.81 -12.01
CA ALA A 144 12.80 8.81 -12.63
C ALA A 144 14.27 9.27 -12.66
N LEU A 145 14.51 10.51 -13.06
CA LEU A 145 15.85 11.09 -13.15
C LEU A 145 16.51 11.21 -11.77
N TYR A 146 15.77 11.67 -10.75
CA TYR A 146 16.29 11.72 -9.37
C TYR A 146 16.54 10.33 -8.77
N GLN A 147 15.67 9.35 -9.04
CA GLN A 147 15.87 7.98 -8.61
C GLN A 147 17.13 7.39 -9.25
N ARG A 148 17.32 7.60 -10.55
CA ARG A 148 18.55 7.20 -11.28
C ARG A 148 19.79 7.86 -10.69
N ALA A 149 19.72 9.15 -10.37
CA ALA A 149 20.80 9.91 -9.76
C ALA A 149 20.99 9.65 -8.25
N LEU A 150 20.22 8.73 -7.66
CA LEU A 150 20.20 8.42 -6.21
C LEU A 150 19.96 9.65 -5.32
N SER A 151 19.28 10.67 -5.83
CA SER A 151 19.05 11.95 -5.18
C SER A 151 17.77 11.94 -4.33
N PHE A 152 17.65 10.94 -3.45
CA PHE A 152 16.44 10.71 -2.64
C PHE A 152 16.13 11.81 -1.63
N LYS A 153 17.10 12.68 -1.29
CA LYS A 153 16.83 13.84 -0.43
C LYS A 153 15.82 14.80 -1.08
N VAL A 154 15.98 15.09 -2.37
CA VAL A 154 15.06 15.96 -3.11
C VAL A 154 13.67 15.33 -3.19
N LEU A 155 13.62 14.03 -3.48
CA LEU A 155 12.36 13.26 -3.49
C LEU A 155 11.67 13.25 -2.12
N PHE A 156 12.43 13.11 -1.03
CA PHE A 156 11.90 13.17 0.32
C PHE A 156 11.31 14.54 0.62
N SER A 157 12.10 15.61 0.47
CA SER A 157 11.69 16.98 0.84
C SER A 157 10.48 17.45 0.03
N SER A 158 10.48 17.20 -1.28
CA SER A 158 9.37 17.58 -2.17
C SER A 158 8.08 16.80 -1.87
N ARG A 159 8.16 15.48 -1.64
CA ARG A 159 7.00 14.66 -1.27
C ARG A 159 6.47 15.01 0.11
N PHE A 160 7.35 15.20 1.08
CA PHE A 160 6.97 15.60 2.43
C PHE A 160 6.25 16.96 2.43
N GLY A 161 6.82 17.97 1.76
CA GLY A 161 6.20 19.28 1.63
C GLY A 161 4.85 19.23 0.91
N SER A 162 4.75 18.43 -0.16
CA SER A 162 3.49 18.27 -0.92
C SER A 162 2.42 17.54 -0.10
N SER A 163 2.78 16.51 0.67
CA SER A 163 1.84 15.82 1.56
C SER A 163 1.35 16.70 2.71
N LEU A 164 2.22 17.56 3.26
CA LEU A 164 1.79 18.58 4.23
C LEU A 164 0.83 19.59 3.59
N LEU A 165 1.08 20.00 2.34
CA LEU A 165 0.17 20.88 1.62
C LEU A 165 -1.22 20.25 1.47
N THR A 166 -1.32 18.94 1.21
CA THR A 166 -2.61 18.25 1.16
C THR A 166 -3.39 18.43 2.46
N LEU A 167 -2.75 18.22 3.62
CA LEU A 167 -3.39 18.40 4.92
C LEU A 167 -3.81 19.87 5.15
N VAL A 168 -2.90 20.80 4.87
CA VAL A 168 -3.10 22.25 5.08
C VAL A 168 -4.19 22.83 4.19
N VAL A 169 -4.43 22.26 3.00
CA VAL A 169 -5.51 22.71 2.10
C VAL A 169 -6.81 21.96 2.36
N ALA A 170 -6.75 20.63 2.55
CA ALA A 170 -7.95 19.81 2.71
C ALA A 170 -8.72 20.16 3.99
N VAL A 171 -8.02 20.32 5.12
CA VAL A 171 -8.69 20.52 6.42
C VAL A 171 -9.46 21.85 6.48
N PRO A 172 -8.88 23.02 6.12
CA PRO A 172 -9.64 24.27 6.13
C PRO A 172 -10.81 24.27 5.14
N LEU A 173 -10.65 23.67 3.95
CA LEU A 173 -11.75 23.57 2.99
C LEU A 173 -12.86 22.63 3.48
N ALA A 174 -12.51 21.53 4.13
CA ALA A 174 -13.48 20.63 4.73
C ALA A 174 -14.27 21.33 5.84
N LEU A 175 -13.57 22.07 6.73
CA LEU A 175 -14.19 22.88 7.78
C LEU A 175 -15.08 24.01 7.22
N ALA A 176 -14.74 24.54 6.04
CA ALA A 176 -15.55 25.54 5.34
C ALA A 176 -16.74 24.93 4.57
N GLY A 177 -16.98 23.62 4.69
CA GLY A 177 -18.15 22.95 4.10
C GLY A 177 -18.01 22.57 2.62
N PHE A 178 -16.80 22.53 2.06
CA PHE A 178 -16.58 22.14 0.65
C PHE A 178 -16.77 20.63 0.40
N GLY A 179 -17.01 19.82 1.43
CA GLY A 179 -17.26 18.39 1.31
C GLY A 179 -16.11 17.66 0.60
N TYR A 180 -16.42 16.79 -0.37
CA TYR A 180 -15.41 16.05 -1.14
C TYR A 180 -14.49 16.95 -1.98
N TRP A 181 -14.89 18.19 -2.31
CA TRP A 181 -14.05 19.13 -3.06
C TRP A 181 -12.79 19.53 -2.29
N SER A 182 -12.83 19.49 -0.96
CA SER A 182 -11.68 19.75 -0.11
C SER A 182 -10.48 18.86 -0.49
N MET A 183 -10.72 17.55 -0.67
CA MET A 183 -9.70 16.58 -1.05
C MET A 183 -9.28 16.68 -2.51
N ILE A 184 -10.22 16.99 -3.42
CA ILE A 184 -9.91 17.17 -4.84
C ILE A 184 -8.95 18.36 -5.03
N VAL A 185 -9.29 19.52 -4.46
CA VAL A 185 -8.47 20.74 -4.56
C VAL A 185 -7.13 20.54 -3.87
N ALA A 186 -7.11 19.94 -2.67
CA ALA A 186 -5.87 19.64 -1.97
C ALA A 186 -4.95 18.70 -2.75
N THR A 187 -5.51 17.69 -3.42
CA THR A 187 -4.74 16.74 -4.25
C THR A 187 -4.14 17.44 -5.48
N ILE A 188 -4.91 18.30 -6.16
CA ILE A 188 -4.42 19.09 -7.30
C ILE A 188 -3.31 20.04 -6.85
N ALA A 189 -3.53 20.79 -5.77
CA ALA A 189 -2.54 21.73 -5.21
C ALA A 189 -1.24 21.02 -4.81
N SER A 190 -1.35 19.87 -4.13
CA SER A 190 -0.21 19.03 -3.75
C SER A 190 0.58 18.52 -4.96
N ASN A 191 -0.09 18.01 -5.98
CA ASN A 191 0.57 17.56 -7.21
C ASN A 191 1.18 18.73 -8.00
N ALA A 192 0.53 19.90 -8.00
CA ALA A 192 1.07 21.09 -8.65
C ALA A 192 2.37 21.54 -7.96
N LEU A 193 2.36 21.62 -6.62
CA LEU A 193 3.56 21.92 -5.85
C LEU A 193 4.67 20.90 -6.13
N LEU A 194 4.35 19.59 -6.12
CA LEU A 194 5.33 18.54 -6.38
C LEU A 194 5.95 18.66 -7.78
N ALA A 195 5.12 18.88 -8.80
CA ALA A 195 5.56 19.06 -10.18
C ALA A 195 6.48 20.27 -10.33
N VAL A 196 6.08 21.42 -9.78
CA VAL A 196 6.86 22.66 -9.81
C VAL A 196 8.18 22.50 -9.06
N TRP A 197 8.15 21.96 -7.84
CA TRP A 197 9.33 21.78 -7.00
C TRP A 197 10.35 20.86 -7.69
N LEU A 198 9.93 19.67 -8.13
CA LEU A 198 10.83 18.73 -8.81
C LEU A 198 11.38 19.32 -10.10
N THR A 199 10.56 20.06 -10.85
CA THR A 199 11.00 20.72 -12.08
C THR A 199 12.03 21.78 -11.78
N ILE A 200 11.83 22.68 -10.81
CA ILE A 200 12.79 23.75 -10.46
C ILE A 200 14.16 23.18 -10.08
N GLU A 201 14.18 22.20 -9.18
CA GLU A 201 15.41 21.56 -8.67
C GLU A 201 16.14 20.74 -9.75
N SER A 202 15.44 20.33 -10.81
CA SER A 202 16.01 19.40 -11.79
C SER A 202 16.92 20.11 -12.76
N ASN A 203 18.09 19.51 -12.98
CA ASN A 203 19.03 19.93 -14.03
C ASN A 203 18.47 19.67 -15.43
N TRP A 204 17.57 18.69 -15.58
CA TRP A 204 16.89 18.42 -16.83
C TRP A 204 15.59 19.21 -16.91
N LYS A 205 15.41 19.92 -18.02
CA LYS A 205 14.17 20.61 -18.38
C LYS A 205 13.65 20.03 -19.69
N PRO A 206 12.32 19.88 -19.83
CA PRO A 206 11.74 19.41 -21.07
C PRO A 206 12.10 20.36 -22.20
N THR A 207 12.71 19.82 -23.24
CA THR A 207 13.00 20.53 -24.49
C THR A 207 12.15 19.90 -25.59
N PHE A 208 11.82 20.68 -26.62
CA PHE A 208 11.06 20.16 -27.77
C PHE A 208 11.97 19.32 -28.67
N SER A 209 12.24 18.09 -28.23
CA SER A 209 12.92 17.03 -28.98
C SER A 209 12.05 15.78 -28.92
N TYR A 210 11.63 15.27 -30.07
CA TYR A 210 10.80 14.08 -30.13
C TYR A 210 11.27 13.11 -31.21
N SER A 211 11.49 11.86 -30.82
CA SER A 211 11.93 10.78 -31.71
C SER A 211 11.08 9.53 -31.52
N PHE A 212 10.34 9.19 -32.57
CA PHE A 212 9.52 7.98 -32.60
C PHE A 212 10.34 6.69 -32.43
N ARG A 213 11.63 6.73 -32.80
CA ARG A 213 12.56 5.61 -32.60
C ARG A 213 12.78 5.31 -31.12
N TYR A 214 12.93 6.35 -30.29
CA TYR A 214 13.08 6.19 -28.84
C TYR A 214 11.78 5.71 -28.21
N LEU A 215 10.63 6.26 -28.63
CA LEU A 215 9.32 5.79 -28.18
C LEU A 215 9.15 4.29 -28.42
N LYS A 216 9.41 3.82 -29.65
CA LYS A 216 9.24 2.39 -30.01
C LYS A 216 10.10 1.46 -29.14
N ARG A 217 11.30 1.89 -28.75
CA ARG A 217 12.19 1.12 -27.87
C ARG A 217 11.69 1.06 -26.43
N MET A 218 11.10 2.15 -25.93
CA MET A 218 10.50 2.18 -24.60
C MET A 218 9.19 1.37 -24.57
N PHE A 219 8.38 1.47 -25.61
CA PHE A 219 7.04 0.88 -25.67
C PHE A 219 7.01 -0.64 -25.45
N SER A 220 7.98 -1.39 -26.00
CA SER A 220 8.05 -2.84 -25.82
C SER A 220 8.29 -3.27 -24.36
N PHE A 221 9.00 -2.45 -23.59
CA PHE A 221 9.22 -2.67 -22.16
C PHE A 221 7.99 -2.23 -21.32
N SER A 222 7.37 -1.14 -21.75
CA SER A 222 6.22 -0.52 -21.12
C SER A 222 4.93 -1.35 -21.18
N ALA A 223 4.66 -2.03 -22.30
CA ALA A 223 3.41 -2.76 -22.49
C ALA A 223 3.18 -3.88 -21.46
N TRP A 224 4.22 -4.65 -21.12
CA TRP A 224 4.14 -5.69 -20.09
C TRP A 224 3.95 -5.12 -18.69
N THR A 225 4.62 -4.00 -18.40
CA THR A 225 4.48 -3.30 -17.12
C THR A 225 3.07 -2.73 -16.95
N LEU A 226 2.47 -2.23 -18.03
CA LEU A 226 1.11 -1.71 -18.03
C LEU A 226 0.09 -2.82 -17.75
N LEU A 227 0.26 -4.00 -18.36
CA LEU A 227 -0.61 -5.16 -18.13
C LEU A 227 -0.56 -5.66 -16.68
N GLU A 228 0.65 -5.72 -16.09
CA GLU A 228 0.82 -6.03 -14.67
C GLU A 228 0.12 -5.00 -13.79
N ALA A 229 0.33 -3.71 -14.07
CA ALA A 229 -0.32 -2.63 -13.34
C ALA A 229 -1.85 -2.73 -13.44
N PHE A 230 -2.40 -3.03 -14.63
CA PHE A 230 -3.85 -3.22 -14.84
C PHE A 230 -4.42 -4.33 -13.97
N THR A 231 -3.72 -5.46 -13.89
CA THR A 231 -4.18 -6.60 -13.07
C THR A 231 -4.21 -6.23 -11.58
N ILE A 232 -3.17 -5.53 -11.10
CA ILE A 232 -3.09 -5.05 -9.70
C ILE A 232 -4.17 -4.01 -9.43
N TRP A 233 -4.39 -3.08 -10.35
CA TRP A 233 -5.43 -2.06 -10.23
C TRP A 233 -6.82 -2.67 -10.18
N LEU A 234 -7.11 -3.61 -11.08
CA LEU A 234 -8.41 -4.31 -11.10
C LEU A 234 -8.63 -5.06 -9.79
N ALA A 235 -7.61 -5.74 -9.28
CA ALA A 235 -7.68 -6.42 -7.99
C ALA A 235 -7.94 -5.44 -6.83
N GLY A 236 -7.27 -4.29 -6.85
CA GLY A 236 -7.42 -3.26 -5.83
C GLY A 236 -8.76 -2.54 -5.89
N TRP A 237 -9.35 -2.36 -7.09
CA TRP A 237 -10.51 -1.51 -7.34
C TRP A 237 -11.84 -2.22 -7.63
N ALA A 238 -11.82 -3.53 -7.93
CA ALA A 238 -13.05 -4.29 -8.19
C ALA A 238 -14.09 -4.16 -7.07
N GLY A 239 -13.67 -4.30 -5.81
CA GLY A 239 -14.58 -4.15 -4.65
C GLY A 239 -15.21 -2.76 -4.57
N SER A 240 -14.46 -1.71 -4.92
CA SER A 240 -15.03 -0.35 -4.93
C SER A 240 -16.01 -0.12 -6.06
N PHE A 241 -15.68 -0.62 -7.25
CA PHE A 241 -16.59 -0.52 -8.38
C PHE A 241 -17.92 -1.22 -8.08
N ILE A 242 -17.86 -2.41 -7.47
CA ILE A 242 -19.04 -3.19 -7.07
C ILE A 242 -19.83 -2.45 -6.00
N LEU A 243 -19.20 -2.00 -4.90
CA LEU A 243 -19.92 -1.33 -3.82
C LEU A 243 -20.56 -0.01 -4.27
N GLY A 244 -19.86 0.80 -5.07
CA GLY A 244 -20.41 2.05 -5.59
C GLY A 244 -21.62 1.85 -6.50
N ASN A 245 -21.68 0.74 -7.25
CA ASN A 245 -22.78 0.44 -8.16
C ASN A 245 -23.94 -0.35 -7.51
N VAL A 246 -23.63 -1.28 -6.61
CA VAL A 246 -24.62 -2.21 -6.05
C VAL A 246 -25.25 -1.67 -4.77
N LEU A 247 -24.46 -0.96 -3.97
CA LEU A 247 -24.92 -0.28 -2.77
C LEU A 247 -24.96 1.23 -3.05
N ASP A 248 -24.03 2.00 -2.48
CA ASP A 248 -23.92 3.43 -2.69
C ASP A 248 -22.53 3.96 -2.27
N ALA A 249 -22.35 5.27 -2.35
CA ALA A 249 -21.12 5.96 -1.94
C ALA A 249 -20.85 5.81 -0.43
N TYR A 250 -21.87 5.75 0.42
CA TYR A 250 -21.69 5.63 1.87
C TYR A 250 -20.98 4.31 2.22
N TYR A 251 -21.48 3.18 1.72
CA TYR A 251 -20.86 1.87 1.96
C TYR A 251 -19.49 1.72 1.30
N LEU A 252 -19.30 2.32 0.13
CA LEU A 252 -17.99 2.42 -0.50
C LEU A 252 -16.98 3.19 0.38
N GLY A 253 -17.44 4.28 1.02
CA GLY A 253 -16.65 5.07 1.96
C GLY A 253 -16.23 4.26 3.19
N LEU A 254 -17.17 3.55 3.81
CA LEU A 254 -16.88 2.63 4.92
C LEU A 254 -15.83 1.59 4.52
N TYR A 255 -16.02 0.94 3.36
CA TYR A 255 -15.10 -0.05 2.84
C TYR A 255 -13.70 0.51 2.61
N ARG A 256 -13.57 1.62 1.87
CA ARG A 256 -12.27 2.15 1.47
C ARG A 256 -11.48 2.74 2.62
N THR A 257 -12.15 3.45 3.51
CA THR A 257 -11.50 4.03 4.69
C THR A 257 -10.98 2.93 5.60
N THR A 258 -11.77 1.86 5.79
CA THR A 258 -11.36 0.68 6.56
C THR A 258 -10.17 -0.04 5.92
N VAL A 259 -10.24 -0.34 4.62
CA VAL A 259 -9.13 -0.99 3.90
C VAL A 259 -7.86 -0.16 4.00
N SER A 260 -7.96 1.17 3.87
CA SER A 260 -6.83 2.09 3.99
C SER A 260 -6.22 2.07 5.40
N LEU A 261 -7.06 2.13 6.44
CA LEU A 261 -6.62 2.12 7.84
C LEU A 261 -5.91 0.81 8.21
N VAL A 262 -6.50 -0.33 7.85
CA VAL A 262 -5.89 -1.65 8.09
C VAL A 262 -4.58 -1.81 7.30
N SER A 263 -4.57 -1.39 6.03
CA SER A 263 -3.37 -1.46 5.18
C SER A 263 -2.25 -0.54 5.68
N ALA A 264 -2.58 0.58 6.31
CA ALA A 264 -1.58 1.45 6.95
C ALA A 264 -0.95 0.73 8.16
N ALA A 265 -1.77 0.11 9.01
CA ALA A 265 -1.30 -0.61 10.19
C ALA A 265 -0.41 -1.81 9.84
N THR A 266 -0.85 -2.67 8.91
CA THR A 266 -0.08 -3.86 8.50
C THR A 266 1.07 -3.52 7.55
N GLY A 267 0.93 -2.45 6.77
CA GLY A 267 1.91 -1.98 5.79
C GLY A 267 3.21 -1.44 6.40
N LEU A 268 3.15 -0.87 7.61
CA LEU A 268 4.34 -0.38 8.32
C LEU A 268 5.35 -1.50 8.57
N ILE A 269 4.88 -2.68 8.97
CA ILE A 269 5.74 -3.85 9.23
C ILE A 269 6.18 -4.48 7.91
N SER A 270 5.22 -4.79 7.03
CA SER A 270 5.52 -5.55 5.81
C SER A 270 6.51 -4.82 4.91
N SER A 271 6.41 -3.49 4.78
CA SER A 271 7.34 -2.69 3.99
C SER A 271 8.80 -2.74 4.48
N ALA A 272 9.03 -2.94 5.78
CA ALA A 272 10.37 -3.07 6.35
C ALA A 272 10.97 -4.47 6.12
N VAL A 273 10.13 -5.52 6.12
CA VAL A 273 10.60 -6.91 6.09
C VAL A 273 10.64 -7.47 4.67
N THR A 274 9.71 -7.10 3.79
CA THR A 274 9.58 -7.61 2.40
C THR A 274 10.89 -7.50 1.59
N PRO A 275 11.62 -6.37 1.55
CA PRO A 275 12.88 -6.29 0.80
C PRO A 275 13.96 -7.23 1.34
N VAL A 276 14.00 -7.44 2.66
CA VAL A 276 14.97 -8.31 3.32
C VAL A 276 14.67 -9.78 3.00
N ILE A 277 13.38 -10.15 2.97
CA ILE A 277 12.92 -11.50 2.58
C ILE A 277 13.41 -11.82 1.17
N PHE A 278 13.07 -10.96 0.20
CA PHE A 278 13.43 -11.17 -1.19
C PHE A 278 14.95 -11.34 -1.38
N ALA A 279 15.75 -10.44 -0.78
CA ALA A 279 17.21 -10.50 -0.88
C ALA A 279 17.80 -11.76 -0.23
N THR A 280 17.27 -12.18 0.92
CA THR A 280 17.73 -13.36 1.65
C THR A 280 17.41 -14.64 0.88
N LEU A 281 16.16 -14.79 0.42
CA LEU A 281 15.71 -15.97 -0.31
C LEU A 281 16.42 -16.11 -1.67
N SER A 282 16.66 -15.00 -2.37
CA SER A 282 17.36 -15.01 -3.67
C SER A 282 18.79 -15.54 -3.56
N ARG A 283 19.49 -15.27 -2.45
CA ARG A 283 20.85 -15.79 -2.20
C ARG A 283 20.87 -17.28 -1.86
N MET A 284 19.76 -17.81 -1.34
CA MET A 284 19.62 -19.20 -0.91
C MET A 284 18.96 -20.10 -1.95
N GLN A 285 18.67 -19.60 -3.16
CA GLN A 285 17.99 -20.36 -4.23
C GLN A 285 18.68 -21.69 -4.60
N GLY A 286 20.01 -21.79 -4.37
CA GLY A 286 20.79 -22.99 -4.66
C GLY A 286 20.81 -24.05 -3.56
N ASP A 287 20.38 -23.73 -2.34
CA ASP A 287 20.31 -24.67 -1.21
C ASP A 287 18.89 -24.68 -0.65
N ARG A 288 18.18 -25.77 -0.95
CA ARG A 288 16.77 -25.88 -0.63
C ARG A 288 16.50 -25.90 0.88
N ALA A 289 17.37 -26.54 1.65
CA ALA A 289 17.18 -26.65 3.09
C ALA A 289 17.43 -25.29 3.77
N GLN A 290 18.41 -24.52 3.29
CA GLN A 290 18.62 -23.14 3.74
C GLN A 290 17.47 -22.23 3.33
N PHE A 291 16.96 -22.36 2.11
CA PHE A 291 15.81 -21.59 1.62
C PHE A 291 14.59 -21.78 2.52
N ASP A 292 14.21 -23.03 2.80
CA ASP A 292 13.01 -23.33 3.62
C ASP A 292 13.19 -22.80 5.05
N ARG A 293 14.37 -22.99 5.66
CA ARG A 293 14.67 -22.42 6.99
C ARG A 293 14.58 -20.90 7.01
N ALA A 294 15.13 -20.22 5.99
CA ALA A 294 15.05 -18.77 5.90
C ALA A 294 13.62 -18.28 5.67
N TYR A 295 12.86 -18.96 4.81
CA TYR A 295 11.45 -18.65 4.56
C TYR A 295 10.62 -18.69 5.85
N PHE A 296 10.68 -19.80 6.59
CA PHE A 296 9.91 -19.97 7.83
C PHE A 296 10.38 -19.05 8.95
N LYS A 297 11.69 -18.77 9.02
CA LYS A 297 12.25 -17.81 9.97
C LYS A 297 11.74 -16.39 9.71
N MET A 298 11.74 -15.95 8.46
CA MET A 298 11.21 -14.62 8.11
C MET A 298 9.68 -14.55 8.26
N GLN A 299 8.98 -15.66 8.01
CA GLN A 299 7.55 -15.78 8.29
C GLN A 299 7.27 -15.59 9.79
N SER A 300 8.09 -16.19 10.65
CA SER A 300 8.04 -16.02 12.10
C SER A 300 8.22 -14.56 12.52
N TYR A 301 9.19 -13.85 11.92
CA TYR A 301 9.40 -12.42 12.19
C TYR A 301 8.19 -11.57 11.81
N LEU A 302 7.57 -11.80 10.64
CA LEU A 302 6.36 -11.09 10.25
C LEU A 302 5.19 -11.41 11.19
N ALA A 303 4.98 -12.70 11.49
CA ALA A 303 3.89 -13.15 12.34
C ALA A 303 3.94 -12.51 13.73
N MET A 304 5.15 -12.37 14.30
CA MET A 304 5.39 -11.75 15.60
C MET A 304 4.88 -10.30 15.70
N PHE A 305 4.76 -9.56 14.60
CA PHE A 305 4.27 -8.19 14.65
C PHE A 305 2.90 -8.00 13.98
N VAL A 306 2.63 -8.71 12.89
CA VAL A 306 1.40 -8.49 12.11
C VAL A 306 0.19 -9.16 12.77
N VAL A 307 0.36 -10.35 13.35
CA VAL A 307 -0.72 -11.08 14.03
C VAL A 307 -1.28 -10.30 15.24
N PRO A 308 -0.46 -9.79 16.19
CA PRO A 308 -1.01 -9.01 17.31
C PRO A 308 -1.69 -7.71 16.85
N ILE A 309 -1.22 -7.06 15.79
CA ILE A 309 -1.92 -5.88 15.24
C ILE A 309 -3.33 -6.26 14.76
N ALA A 310 -3.48 -7.37 14.05
CA ALA A 310 -4.80 -7.82 13.57
C ALA A 310 -5.76 -8.19 14.72
N PHE A 311 -5.25 -8.84 15.76
CA PHE A 311 -6.04 -9.15 16.95
C PHE A 311 -6.44 -7.88 17.72
N ALA A 312 -5.53 -6.91 17.87
CA ALA A 312 -5.85 -5.60 18.43
C ALA A 312 -6.93 -4.88 17.61
N LEU A 313 -6.81 -4.87 16.27
CA LEU A 313 -7.82 -4.28 15.39
C LEU A 313 -9.19 -4.94 15.58
N PHE A 314 -9.24 -6.25 15.82
CA PHE A 314 -10.49 -6.98 16.05
C PHE A 314 -11.10 -6.72 17.44
N VAL A 315 -10.30 -6.78 18.49
CA VAL A 315 -10.74 -6.59 19.89
C VAL A 315 -11.21 -5.15 20.11
N PHE A 316 -10.42 -4.17 19.64
CA PHE A 316 -10.68 -2.75 19.86
C PHE A 316 -11.45 -2.11 18.70
N ARG A 317 -12.01 -2.88 17.76
CA ARG A 317 -12.59 -2.38 16.50
C ARG A 317 -13.55 -1.20 16.68
N GLU A 318 -14.48 -1.30 17.62
CA GLU A 318 -15.47 -0.25 17.90
C GLU A 318 -14.81 1.00 18.48
N SER A 319 -13.82 0.82 19.37
CA SER A 319 -13.10 1.92 20.01
C SER A 319 -12.19 2.64 19.02
N ILE A 320 -11.54 1.87 18.15
CA ILE A 320 -10.69 2.38 17.07
C ILE A 320 -11.55 3.19 16.11
N VAL A 321 -12.67 2.66 15.65
CA VAL A 321 -13.58 3.40 14.76
C VAL A 321 -14.09 4.67 15.42
N LEU A 322 -14.61 4.60 16.63
CA LEU A 322 -15.20 5.74 17.32
C LEU A 322 -14.20 6.88 17.59
N VAL A 323 -12.97 6.55 17.98
CA VAL A 323 -11.97 7.57 18.35
C VAL A 323 -11.15 8.05 17.15
N PHE A 324 -10.86 7.18 16.18
CA PHE A 324 -10.03 7.57 15.04
C PHE A 324 -10.83 8.05 13.83
N LEU A 325 -12.06 7.58 13.66
CA LEU A 325 -12.91 7.96 12.52
C LEU A 325 -14.13 8.78 12.97
N GLY A 326 -14.73 8.45 14.11
CA GLY A 326 -15.93 9.11 14.65
C GLY A 326 -17.15 8.17 14.71
N ASP A 327 -18.24 8.69 15.27
CA ASP A 327 -19.53 8.00 15.45
C ASP A 327 -20.22 7.64 14.14
N GLN A 328 -20.11 8.49 13.12
CA GLN A 328 -20.65 8.25 11.77
C GLN A 328 -20.04 7.03 11.05
N TRP A 329 -18.98 6.42 11.60
CA TRP A 329 -18.27 5.29 10.99
C TRP A 329 -18.54 3.95 11.69
N VAL A 330 -19.35 3.91 12.74
CA VAL A 330 -19.53 2.72 13.62
C VAL A 330 -19.88 1.44 12.86
N GLU A 331 -20.66 1.55 11.78
CA GLU A 331 -21.04 0.42 10.93
C GLU A 331 -19.84 -0.27 10.26
N ALA A 332 -18.71 0.43 10.08
CA ALA A 332 -17.47 -0.15 9.58
C ALA A 332 -16.73 -1.02 10.61
N SER A 333 -17.12 -0.99 11.89
CA SER A 333 -16.37 -1.65 12.98
C SER A 333 -16.22 -3.16 12.78
N THR A 334 -17.31 -3.86 12.43
CA THR A 334 -17.27 -5.30 12.12
C THR A 334 -16.34 -5.59 10.95
N PHE A 335 -16.45 -4.81 9.87
CA PHE A 335 -15.59 -4.95 8.71
C PHE A 335 -14.12 -4.72 9.07
N LEU A 336 -13.81 -3.70 9.87
CA LEU A 336 -12.46 -3.36 10.31
C LEU A 336 -11.80 -4.51 11.07
N GLY A 337 -12.53 -5.13 12.00
CA GLY A 337 -12.00 -6.25 12.76
C GLY A 337 -11.72 -7.48 11.88
N LEU A 338 -12.68 -7.86 11.05
CA LEU A 338 -12.57 -9.06 10.20
C LEU A 338 -11.55 -8.87 9.07
N TYR A 339 -11.52 -7.70 8.45
CA TYR A 339 -10.53 -7.34 7.45
C TYR A 339 -9.13 -7.22 8.05
N GLY A 340 -9.00 -6.74 9.29
CA GLY A 340 -7.74 -6.77 10.03
C GLY A 340 -7.18 -8.18 10.17
N MET A 341 -8.03 -9.14 10.56
CA MET A 341 -7.67 -10.55 10.65
C MET A 341 -7.25 -11.12 9.30
N GLU A 342 -8.07 -10.94 8.26
CA GLU A 342 -7.73 -11.37 6.90
C GLU A 342 -6.39 -10.81 6.44
N SER A 343 -6.16 -9.50 6.63
CA SER A 343 -4.94 -8.81 6.21
C SER A 343 -3.68 -9.43 6.83
N ALA A 344 -3.73 -9.85 8.10
CA ALA A 344 -2.59 -10.51 8.73
C ALA A 344 -2.23 -11.84 8.06
N PHE A 345 -3.22 -12.68 7.76
CA PHE A 345 -2.97 -13.93 7.04
C PHE A 345 -2.48 -13.68 5.62
N SER A 346 -3.07 -12.71 4.91
CA SER A 346 -2.65 -12.30 3.57
C SER A 346 -1.20 -11.81 3.53
N VAL A 347 -0.74 -11.08 4.55
CA VAL A 347 0.67 -10.63 4.67
C VAL A 347 1.59 -11.81 5.01
N VAL A 348 1.27 -12.59 6.04
CA VAL A 348 2.18 -13.62 6.57
C VAL A 348 2.25 -14.86 5.68
N ILE A 349 1.18 -15.18 4.94
CA ILE A 349 1.13 -16.31 4.01
C ILE A 349 1.32 -15.80 2.57
N GLY A 350 0.43 -14.92 2.09
CA GLY A 350 0.37 -14.57 0.68
C GLY A 350 1.52 -13.69 0.20
N TYR A 351 1.81 -12.57 0.88
CA TYR A 351 2.90 -11.67 0.47
C TYR A 351 4.25 -12.38 0.57
N MET A 352 4.47 -13.12 1.66
CA MET A 352 5.65 -14.00 1.82
C MET A 352 5.81 -14.99 0.66
N ALA A 353 4.73 -15.69 0.31
CA ALA A 353 4.74 -16.66 -0.78
C ALA A 353 5.02 -15.99 -2.13
N SER A 354 4.42 -14.83 -2.39
CA SER A 354 4.67 -14.07 -3.62
C SER A 354 6.14 -13.66 -3.76
N GLU A 355 6.79 -13.22 -2.68
CA GLU A 355 8.22 -12.91 -2.68
C GLU A 355 9.09 -14.15 -2.88
N ALA A 356 8.70 -15.30 -2.31
CA ALA A 356 9.38 -16.57 -2.57
C ALA A 356 9.28 -16.99 -4.05
N TYR A 357 8.14 -16.76 -4.71
CA TYR A 357 7.98 -17.03 -6.14
C TYR A 357 8.91 -16.12 -6.97
N ARG A 358 8.99 -14.84 -6.62
CA ARG A 358 9.84 -13.85 -7.30
C ARG A 358 11.32 -14.17 -7.09
N SER A 359 11.74 -14.53 -5.88
CA SER A 359 13.15 -14.86 -5.58
C SER A 359 13.64 -16.12 -6.32
N LEU A 360 12.72 -17.02 -6.68
CA LEU A 360 13.02 -18.22 -7.47
C LEU A 360 12.82 -18.02 -8.99
N GLY A 361 12.59 -16.78 -9.45
CA GLY A 361 12.39 -16.50 -10.88
C GLY A 361 11.06 -17.03 -11.44
N LYS A 362 10.03 -17.21 -10.60
CA LYS A 362 8.69 -17.74 -10.99
C LYS A 362 7.55 -16.71 -10.86
N PRO A 363 7.65 -15.47 -11.38
CA PRO A 363 6.60 -14.45 -11.24
C PRO A 363 5.27 -14.85 -11.88
N ARG A 364 5.28 -15.72 -12.91
CA ARG A 364 4.06 -16.28 -13.52
C ARG A 364 3.17 -17.03 -12.52
N LEU A 365 3.76 -17.63 -11.49
CA LEU A 365 2.99 -18.30 -10.44
C LEU A 365 2.24 -17.29 -9.57
N SER A 366 2.86 -16.14 -9.26
CA SER A 366 2.20 -15.05 -8.52
C SER A 366 0.98 -14.54 -9.30
N VAL A 367 1.12 -14.33 -10.61
CA VAL A 367 0.01 -13.91 -11.48
C VAL A 367 -1.11 -14.96 -11.50
N ALA A 368 -0.78 -16.24 -11.67
CA ALA A 368 -1.78 -17.30 -11.69
C ALA A 368 -2.58 -17.39 -10.37
N VAL A 369 -1.89 -17.23 -9.23
CA VAL A 369 -2.52 -17.21 -7.91
C VAL A 369 -3.42 -15.97 -7.74
N GLN A 370 -2.98 -14.79 -8.20
CA GLN A 370 -3.80 -13.57 -8.18
C GLN A 370 -5.07 -13.69 -9.04
N LEU A 371 -4.97 -14.32 -10.22
CA LEU A 371 -6.14 -14.56 -11.07
C LEU A 371 -7.13 -15.54 -10.41
N ALA A 372 -6.65 -16.61 -9.78
CA ALA A 372 -7.48 -17.54 -9.03
C ALA A 372 -8.17 -16.85 -7.84
N TYR A 373 -7.46 -15.97 -7.15
CA TYR A 373 -8.01 -15.11 -6.11
C TYR A 373 -9.16 -14.23 -6.64
N LEU A 374 -8.95 -13.51 -7.75
CA LEU A 374 -9.98 -12.64 -8.34
C LEU A 374 -11.21 -13.41 -8.82
N ALA A 375 -10.99 -14.59 -9.40
CA ALA A 375 -12.08 -15.45 -9.85
C ALA A 375 -13.02 -15.87 -8.70
N ALA A 376 -12.51 -15.98 -7.47
CA ALA A 376 -13.31 -16.29 -6.29
C ALA A 376 -13.89 -15.03 -5.61
N THR A 377 -13.10 -13.95 -5.48
CA THR A 377 -13.52 -12.77 -4.72
C THR A 377 -14.49 -11.88 -5.47
N VAL A 378 -14.36 -11.70 -6.78
CA VAL A 378 -15.26 -10.82 -7.54
C VAL A 378 -16.72 -11.29 -7.49
N PRO A 379 -17.04 -12.59 -7.73
CA PRO A 379 -18.40 -13.08 -7.54
C PRO A 379 -18.88 -12.94 -6.09
N CYS A 380 -18.03 -13.25 -5.11
CA CYS A 380 -18.37 -13.09 -3.70
C CYS A 380 -18.73 -11.64 -3.36
N MET A 381 -17.92 -10.68 -3.79
CA MET A 381 -18.18 -9.24 -3.60
C MET A 381 -19.53 -8.87 -4.21
N PHE A 382 -19.81 -9.30 -5.43
CA PHE A 382 -21.07 -8.95 -6.11
C PHE A 382 -22.31 -9.53 -5.41
N PHE A 383 -22.31 -10.83 -5.09
CA PHE A 383 -23.47 -11.47 -4.46
C PHE A 383 -23.66 -11.05 -3.01
N SER A 384 -22.57 -10.87 -2.25
CA SER A 384 -22.66 -10.40 -0.86
C SER A 384 -23.07 -8.93 -0.77
N ALA A 385 -22.59 -8.06 -1.67
CA ALA A 385 -23.04 -6.67 -1.74
C ALA A 385 -24.55 -6.57 -2.02
N LYS A 386 -25.09 -7.42 -2.92
CA LYS A 386 -26.55 -7.49 -3.16
C LYS A 386 -27.36 -7.90 -1.94
N ALA A 387 -26.76 -8.64 -1.02
CA ALA A 387 -27.40 -9.07 0.22
C ALA A 387 -27.28 -8.03 1.36
N GLY A 388 -26.56 -6.94 1.14
CA GLY A 388 -26.34 -5.86 2.12
C GLY A 388 -24.91 -5.80 2.64
N PHE A 389 -24.55 -4.64 3.21
CA PHE A 389 -23.18 -4.39 3.67
C PHE A 389 -22.77 -5.30 4.83
N ASP A 390 -23.69 -5.68 5.72
CA ASP A 390 -23.39 -6.61 6.81
C ASP A 390 -22.90 -7.97 6.27
N VAL A 391 -23.59 -8.51 5.27
CA VAL A 391 -23.19 -9.77 4.63
C VAL A 391 -21.87 -9.61 3.90
N PHE A 392 -21.70 -8.49 3.17
CA PHE A 392 -20.44 -8.16 2.49
C PHE A 392 -19.26 -8.07 3.47
N SER A 393 -19.46 -7.43 4.63
CA SER A 393 -18.43 -7.20 5.64
C SER A 393 -17.87 -8.49 6.23
N ILE A 394 -18.67 -9.56 6.25
CA ILE A 394 -18.30 -10.88 6.74
C ILE A 394 -17.78 -11.76 5.60
N ALA A 395 -18.52 -11.81 4.49
CA ALA A 395 -18.24 -12.71 3.37
C ALA A 395 -16.90 -12.41 2.69
N LEU A 396 -16.60 -11.12 2.46
CA LEU A 396 -15.38 -10.75 1.74
C LEU A 396 -14.09 -11.13 2.49
N PRO A 397 -13.90 -10.77 3.78
CA PRO A 397 -12.70 -11.20 4.51
C PRO A 397 -12.58 -12.72 4.61
N LEU A 398 -13.69 -13.44 4.80
CA LEU A 398 -13.67 -14.90 4.87
C LEU A 398 -13.27 -15.54 3.53
N VAL A 399 -13.92 -15.16 2.43
CA VAL A 399 -13.58 -15.70 1.11
C VAL A 399 -12.17 -15.31 0.72
N THR A 400 -11.74 -14.09 1.00
CA THR A 400 -10.35 -13.68 0.75
C THR A 400 -9.38 -14.51 1.58
N LEU A 401 -9.64 -14.71 2.86
CA LEU A 401 -8.79 -15.52 3.74
C LEU A 401 -8.59 -16.93 3.16
N PHE A 402 -9.67 -17.61 2.76
CA PHE A 402 -9.59 -18.97 2.21
C PHE A 402 -9.05 -19.01 0.79
N SER A 403 -9.56 -18.18 -0.12
CA SER A 403 -9.17 -18.20 -1.53
C SER A 403 -7.76 -17.67 -1.72
N TYR A 404 -7.38 -16.55 -1.11
CA TYR A 404 -6.05 -15.96 -1.23
C TYR A 404 -4.99 -16.79 -0.48
N SER A 405 -5.17 -17.02 0.82
CA SER A 405 -4.17 -17.78 1.58
C SER A 405 -4.13 -19.25 1.15
N GLY A 406 -5.29 -19.85 0.83
CA GLY A 406 -5.36 -21.23 0.35
C GLY A 406 -4.67 -21.43 -1.00
N SER A 407 -4.91 -20.55 -1.99
CA SER A 407 -4.24 -20.64 -3.28
C SER A 407 -2.72 -20.48 -3.17
N HIS A 408 -2.24 -19.58 -2.30
CA HIS A 408 -0.82 -19.45 -1.97
C HIS A 408 -0.24 -20.68 -1.29
N LEU A 409 -0.94 -21.29 -0.33
CA LEU A 409 -0.50 -22.53 0.33
C LEU A 409 -0.41 -23.70 -0.66
N ILE A 410 -1.40 -23.85 -1.54
CA ILE A 410 -1.41 -24.88 -2.59
C ILE A 410 -0.24 -24.66 -3.56
N ALA A 411 -0.03 -23.42 -4.02
CA ALA A 411 1.08 -23.07 -4.91
C ALA A 411 2.44 -23.29 -4.24
N CYS A 412 2.61 -22.91 -2.98
CA CYS A 412 3.80 -23.16 -2.18
C CYS A 412 4.09 -24.66 -2.04
N LYS A 413 3.07 -25.48 -1.76
CA LYS A 413 3.22 -26.93 -1.62
C LYS A 413 3.54 -27.62 -2.94
N THR A 414 2.84 -27.26 -4.01
CA THR A 414 2.92 -27.97 -5.30
C THR A 414 4.08 -27.50 -6.18
N ARG A 415 4.43 -26.22 -6.14
CA ARG A 415 5.44 -25.62 -7.05
C ARG A 415 6.75 -25.28 -6.39
N LEU A 416 6.73 -25.06 -5.07
CA LEU A 416 7.90 -24.76 -4.26
C LEU A 416 8.21 -25.88 -3.26
N SER A 417 7.39 -26.92 -3.15
CA SER A 417 7.52 -28.00 -2.14
C SER A 417 7.65 -27.50 -0.70
N LEU A 418 7.18 -26.29 -0.38
CA LEU A 418 7.16 -25.76 0.97
C LEU A 418 6.11 -26.50 1.81
N SER A 419 6.40 -26.69 3.09
CA SER A 419 5.50 -27.42 3.96
C SER A 419 4.36 -26.53 4.48
N ILE A 420 3.12 -26.95 4.24
CA ILE A 420 1.93 -26.34 4.81
C ILE A 420 1.92 -26.54 6.34
N THR A 421 2.36 -27.70 6.83
CA THR A 421 2.38 -27.98 8.26
C THR A 421 3.39 -27.08 8.99
N GLU A 422 4.56 -26.84 8.41
CA GLU A 422 5.54 -25.91 8.98
C GLU A 422 5.03 -24.46 8.97
N THR A 423 4.30 -24.05 7.93
CA THR A 423 3.65 -22.73 7.89
C THR A 423 2.74 -22.51 9.11
N PHE A 424 1.87 -23.48 9.40
CA PHE A 424 0.98 -23.36 10.57
C PHE A 424 1.70 -23.57 11.89
N LYS A 425 2.75 -24.41 11.96
CA LYS A 425 3.59 -24.53 13.17
C LYS A 425 4.27 -23.22 13.54
N VAL A 426 4.75 -22.46 12.56
CA VAL A 426 5.33 -21.13 12.78
C VAL A 426 4.28 -20.14 13.29
N LEU A 427 3.07 -20.19 12.73
CA LEU A 427 1.98 -19.27 13.09
C LEU A 427 1.34 -19.57 14.46
N LEU A 428 1.23 -20.85 14.81
CA LEU A 428 0.44 -21.34 15.94
C LEU A 428 0.83 -20.69 17.28
N PRO A 429 2.12 -20.52 17.65
CA PRO A 429 2.49 -19.85 18.89
C PRO A 429 1.96 -18.42 18.96
N TYR A 430 2.06 -17.65 17.88
CA TYR A 430 1.58 -16.27 17.82
C TYR A 430 0.06 -16.19 17.90
N LEU A 431 -0.64 -17.08 17.18
CA LEU A 431 -2.09 -17.18 17.26
C LEU A 431 -2.57 -17.53 18.67
N VAL A 432 -1.95 -18.52 19.32
CA VAL A 432 -2.30 -18.92 20.69
C VAL A 432 -2.06 -17.77 21.68
N ILE A 433 -0.89 -17.11 21.59
CA ILE A 433 -0.59 -15.94 22.43
C ILE A 433 -1.64 -14.85 22.22
N CYS A 434 -1.95 -14.51 20.97
CA CYS A 434 -2.90 -13.44 20.67
C CYS A 434 -4.34 -13.81 21.07
N VAL A 435 -4.75 -15.07 20.95
CA VAL A 435 -6.07 -15.52 21.41
C VAL A 435 -6.19 -15.38 22.92
N LEU A 436 -5.18 -15.81 23.69
CA LEU A 436 -5.17 -15.69 25.15
C LEU A 436 -5.18 -14.22 25.59
N ASP A 437 -4.30 -13.41 25.03
CA ASP A 437 -4.19 -11.97 25.30
C ASP A 437 -5.49 -11.23 24.93
N SER A 438 -6.03 -11.52 23.75
CA SER A 438 -7.28 -10.91 23.26
C SER A 438 -8.49 -11.34 24.08
N PHE A 439 -8.53 -12.57 24.58
CA PHE A 439 -9.59 -13.02 25.48
C PHE A 439 -9.59 -12.21 26.78
N VAL A 440 -8.42 -12.02 27.39
CA VAL A 440 -8.27 -11.19 28.60
C VAL A 440 -8.65 -9.74 28.34
N CYS A 441 -8.14 -9.15 27.25
CA CYS A 441 -8.42 -7.76 26.91
C CYS A 441 -9.88 -7.54 26.52
N ASN A 442 -10.52 -8.49 25.81
CA ASN A 442 -11.93 -8.40 25.47
C ASN A 442 -12.83 -8.47 26.71
N LEU A 443 -12.49 -9.31 27.69
CA LEU A 443 -13.20 -9.34 28.98
C LEU A 443 -13.13 -7.97 29.68
N LEU A 444 -11.96 -7.32 29.70
CA LEU A 444 -11.80 -5.98 30.26
C LEU A 444 -12.60 -4.93 29.49
N VAL A 445 -12.58 -4.97 28.16
CA VAL A 445 -13.36 -4.07 27.29
C VAL A 445 -14.86 -4.22 27.56
N VAL A 446 -15.38 -5.45 27.68
CA VAL A 446 -16.80 -5.69 27.99
C VAL A 446 -17.19 -5.16 29.38
N LEU A 447 -16.27 -5.20 30.35
CA LEU A 447 -16.50 -4.72 31.71
C LEU A 447 -16.40 -3.19 31.85
N ILE A 448 -15.79 -2.50 30.88
CA ILE A 448 -15.60 -1.04 30.90
C ILE A 448 -16.64 -0.41 29.96
N PRO A 449 -17.74 0.17 30.48
CA PRO A 449 -18.77 0.77 29.62
C PRO A 449 -18.30 2.08 28.94
N PHE A 450 -17.21 2.68 29.41
CA PHE A 450 -16.68 3.94 28.90
C PHE A 450 -15.64 3.70 27.80
N ILE A 451 -16.05 3.85 26.54
CA ILE A 451 -15.25 3.53 25.35
C ILE A 451 -13.86 4.19 25.33
N PRO A 452 -13.68 5.47 25.73
CA PRO A 452 -12.34 6.06 25.78
C PRO A 452 -11.40 5.36 26.79
N ALA A 453 -11.91 4.71 27.83
CA ALA A 453 -11.08 3.94 28.76
C ALA A 453 -10.57 2.62 28.16
N HIS A 454 -11.08 2.14 27.03
CA HIS A 454 -10.49 1.01 26.30
C HIS A 454 -9.06 1.29 25.84
N PHE A 455 -8.69 2.57 25.66
CA PHE A 455 -7.31 2.95 25.33
C PHE A 455 -6.33 2.68 26.48
N LEU A 456 -6.79 2.61 27.73
CA LEU A 456 -5.98 2.17 28.86
C LEU A 456 -5.68 0.66 28.82
N VAL A 457 -6.50 -0.11 28.09
CA VAL A 457 -6.31 -1.56 27.88
C VAL A 457 -5.28 -1.83 26.78
N ILE A 458 -5.02 -0.89 25.86
CA ILE A 458 -4.03 -1.08 24.78
C ILE A 458 -2.60 -1.27 25.34
N PRO A 459 -2.09 -0.44 26.28
CA PRO A 459 -0.80 -0.70 26.92
C PRO A 459 -0.77 -2.07 27.61
N LEU A 460 -1.87 -2.49 28.24
CA LEU A 460 -1.98 -3.80 28.87
C LEU A 460 -1.91 -4.93 27.85
N TYR A 461 -2.62 -4.80 26.71
CA TYR A 461 -2.53 -5.72 25.58
C TYR A 461 -1.08 -5.87 25.11
N CYS A 462 -0.37 -4.76 24.89
CA CYS A 462 1.03 -4.80 24.48
C CYS A 462 1.94 -5.48 25.53
N LEU A 463 1.74 -5.18 26.82
CA LEU A 463 2.53 -5.77 27.91
C LEU A 463 2.24 -7.26 28.08
N LEU A 464 0.98 -7.67 28.02
CA LEU A 464 0.55 -9.06 28.14
C LEU A 464 1.03 -9.89 26.94
N TYR A 465 0.88 -9.35 25.72
CA TYR A 465 1.48 -9.94 24.51
C TYR A 465 2.97 -10.17 24.67
N LEU A 466 3.74 -9.14 25.06
CA LEU A 466 5.19 -9.24 25.26
C LEU A 466 5.55 -10.23 26.37
N ALA A 467 4.83 -10.25 27.48
CA ALA A 467 5.05 -11.19 28.57
C ALA A 467 4.84 -12.65 28.12
N LEU A 468 3.73 -12.92 27.42
CA LEU A 468 3.43 -14.24 26.86
C LEU A 468 4.44 -14.65 25.78
N LEU A 469 4.86 -13.71 24.93
CA LEU A 469 5.89 -13.93 23.90
C LEU A 469 7.23 -14.32 24.52
N VAL A 470 7.66 -13.58 25.54
CA VAL A 470 8.93 -13.81 26.26
C VAL A 470 8.90 -15.09 27.09
N SER A 471 7.73 -15.48 27.62
CA SER A 471 7.58 -16.70 28.41
C SER A 471 7.92 -17.97 27.63
N ARG A 472 7.86 -17.90 26.28
CA ARG A 472 8.23 -19.00 25.40
C ARG A 472 9.63 -18.80 24.83
N ARG A 473 10.52 -19.76 25.11
CA ARG A 473 11.95 -19.69 24.74
C ARG A 473 12.18 -19.40 23.26
N GLU A 474 11.51 -20.12 22.36
CA GLU A 474 11.70 -19.97 20.90
C GLU A 474 11.29 -18.58 20.39
N GLN A 475 10.17 -18.05 20.89
CA GLN A 475 9.68 -16.72 20.50
C GLN A 475 10.53 -15.61 21.11
N ARG A 476 11.01 -15.79 22.34
CA ARG A 476 12.00 -14.92 22.97
C ARG A 476 13.29 -14.85 22.16
N ASP A 477 13.83 -16.00 21.73
CA ASP A 477 15.04 -16.06 20.91
C ASP A 477 14.83 -15.37 19.56
N THR A 478 13.63 -15.53 18.97
CA THR A 478 13.22 -14.85 17.74
C THR A 478 13.19 -13.32 17.93
N LEU A 479 12.60 -12.82 19.03
CA LEU A 479 12.57 -11.41 19.38
C LEU A 479 13.99 -10.82 19.53
N ILE A 480 14.89 -11.55 20.20
CA ILE A 480 16.29 -11.14 20.39
C ILE A 480 17.03 -11.08 19.05
N ASP A 481 16.84 -12.06 18.17
CA ASP A 481 17.46 -12.08 16.84
C ASP A 481 16.98 -10.90 15.98
N VAL A 482 15.68 -10.60 16.01
CA VAL A 482 15.13 -9.39 15.36
C VAL A 482 15.76 -8.13 15.96
N ALA A 483 15.78 -8.00 17.30
CA ALA A 483 16.35 -6.83 17.96
C ALA A 483 17.85 -6.64 17.64
N ASN A 484 18.62 -7.73 17.54
CA ASN A 484 20.01 -7.70 17.13
C ASN A 484 20.17 -7.19 15.68
N ARG A 485 19.35 -7.70 14.75
CA ARG A 485 19.40 -7.30 13.33
C ARG A 485 19.08 -5.83 13.10
N PHE A 486 18.19 -5.26 13.91
CA PHE A 486 17.82 -3.85 13.82
C PHE A 486 18.63 -2.94 14.77
N GLY A 487 19.63 -3.46 15.48
CA GLY A 487 20.44 -2.68 16.43
C GLY A 487 19.66 -2.19 17.66
N LEU A 488 18.54 -2.84 17.97
CA LEU A 488 17.64 -2.52 19.08
C LEU A 488 17.94 -3.34 20.34
N ALA A 489 18.87 -4.30 20.30
CA ALA A 489 19.20 -5.17 21.43
C ALA A 489 19.59 -4.41 22.70
N ARG A 490 20.19 -3.22 22.56
CA ARG A 490 20.52 -2.32 23.68
C ARG A 490 19.30 -1.80 24.47
N PHE A 491 18.11 -1.84 23.87
CA PHE A 491 16.85 -1.43 24.50
C PHE A 491 16.10 -2.62 25.14
N LEU A 492 16.58 -3.85 24.96
CA LEU A 492 15.98 -5.01 25.61
C LEU A 492 16.43 -5.05 27.09
N PRO A 493 15.51 -5.23 28.04
CA PRO A 493 15.88 -5.37 29.44
C PRO A 493 16.80 -6.59 29.66
N HIS A 494 17.76 -6.44 30.56
CA HIS A 494 18.87 -7.38 30.75
C HIS A 494 18.43 -8.81 31.12
N PHE A 495 17.23 -8.98 31.69
CA PHE A 495 16.68 -10.30 32.01
C PHE A 495 16.22 -11.09 30.77
N LEU A 496 15.99 -10.43 29.63
CA LEU A 496 15.66 -11.09 28.36
C LEU A 496 16.89 -11.71 27.69
N LEU A 497 18.09 -11.22 28.02
CA LEU A 497 19.36 -11.63 27.43
C LEU A 497 20.02 -12.81 28.18
N LYS A 498 19.43 -13.25 29.30
CA LYS A 498 19.81 -14.44 30.09
C LYS A 498 18.77 -15.55 29.89
#